data_AF-A0A947WZQ8-F1
#
_entry.id   AF-A0A947WZQ8-F1
#
_cell.length_a   1.000
_cell.length_b   1.000
_cell.length_c   1.000
_cell.angle_alpha   90.00
_cell.angle_beta   90.00
_cell.angle_gamma   90.00
#
_symmetry.space_group_name_H-M   'P 1'
#
loop_
_entity.id
_entity.type
_entity.pdbx_description
1 polymer ?
#
loop_
_entity_poly.entity_id
_entity_poly.type
_entity_poly.pdbx_seq_one_letter_code
_entity_poly.pdbx_strand_id
1 'polypeptide(L)'
;MKSRPPTSWHLLSGSYLYTANILADELSELVTEVLRNRQNLNSLIHVIPLTFASIFNARHGLELSLKSLMVIQGDGSSLKSKYQIHDLAKLFEFLEKGEDGLVQIHSIPSQLDEMNYKEDLATLKRMVAKYQGYSFRNIPSFINFEEISKVDLKNMFFRFPDESSISESVRYLFDERCNCHGDIDIYMKRNFEHLQNLIELSKEIRSDVRDLIRIKDTVGTTVAAYVSKKVGS
;
A
#
# COMPACT_ATOMS: atom_id res chain seq x y z
N MET A 1 -3.82 -17.19 -11.85
CA MET A 1 -4.01 -17.36 -10.39
C MET A 1 -5.33 -18.11 -10.14
N LYS A 2 -5.36 -19.15 -9.30
CA LYS A 2 -6.61 -19.85 -8.91
C LYS A 2 -7.56 -18.88 -8.18
N SER A 3 -8.87 -19.05 -8.37
CA SER A 3 -9.92 -18.24 -7.73
C SER A 3 -9.83 -18.30 -6.21
N ARG A 4 -9.61 -17.16 -5.55
CA ARG A 4 -9.67 -17.03 -4.09
C ARG A 4 -11.06 -16.55 -3.67
N PRO A 5 -11.67 -17.14 -2.62
CA PRO A 5 -12.96 -16.69 -2.11
C PRO A 5 -12.87 -15.25 -1.56
N PRO A 6 -13.99 -14.55 -1.34
CA PRO A 6 -14.04 -13.12 -1.01
C PRO A 6 -13.32 -12.81 0.30
N THR A 7 -13.48 -13.70 1.28
CA THR A 7 -12.82 -13.65 2.58
C THR A 7 -11.30 -13.69 2.45
N SER A 8 -10.75 -14.40 1.46
CA SER A 8 -9.31 -14.47 1.23
C SER A 8 -8.73 -13.16 0.69
N TRP A 9 -9.45 -12.42 -0.14
CA TRP A 9 -9.01 -11.10 -0.62
C TRP A 9 -9.05 -10.06 0.49
N HIS A 10 -10.11 -10.09 1.30
CA HIS A 10 -10.27 -9.18 2.44
C HIS A 10 -9.22 -9.42 3.52
N LEU A 11 -8.94 -10.68 3.87
CA LEU A 11 -7.89 -11.06 4.82
C LEU A 11 -6.50 -10.68 4.29
N LEU A 12 -6.23 -10.98 3.02
CA LEU A 12 -4.94 -10.63 2.40
C LEU A 12 -4.72 -9.12 2.41
N SER A 13 -5.73 -8.33 2.02
CA SER A 13 -5.68 -6.87 2.14
C SER A 13 -5.32 -6.43 3.56
N GLY A 14 -6.01 -6.98 4.56
CA GLY A 14 -5.73 -6.70 5.97
C GLY A 14 -4.30 -7.01 6.38
N SER A 15 -3.73 -8.14 5.92
CA SER A 15 -2.33 -8.49 6.20
C SER A 15 -1.34 -7.49 5.60
N TYR A 16 -1.57 -7.04 4.37
CA TYR A 16 -0.73 -6.01 3.74
C TYR A 16 -0.83 -4.67 4.47
N LEU A 17 -2.04 -4.22 4.80
CA LEU A 17 -2.23 -2.96 5.54
C LEU A 17 -1.61 -3.04 6.95
N TYR A 18 -1.77 -4.16 7.65
CA TYR A 18 -1.15 -4.34 8.97
C TYR A 18 0.38 -4.35 8.89
N THR A 19 0.94 -5.01 7.87
CA THR A 19 2.39 -4.99 7.60
C THR A 19 2.87 -3.57 7.31
N ALA A 20 2.14 -2.80 6.51
CA ALA A 20 2.47 -1.40 6.25
C ALA A 20 2.48 -0.56 7.54
N ASN A 21 1.54 -0.81 8.46
CA ASN A 21 1.47 -0.11 9.74
C ASN A 21 2.67 -0.44 10.63
N ILE A 22 3.03 -1.72 10.77
CA ILE A 22 4.21 -2.14 11.54
C ILE A 22 5.47 -1.49 10.96
N LEU A 23 5.66 -1.56 9.65
CA LEU A 23 6.83 -0.98 8.99
C LEU A 23 6.89 0.55 9.17
N ALA A 24 5.74 1.22 9.17
CA ALA A 24 5.68 2.66 9.42
C ALA A 24 5.96 3.01 10.90
N ASP A 25 5.52 2.18 11.84
CA ASP A 25 5.85 2.30 13.26
C ASP A 25 7.37 2.10 13.48
N GLU A 26 7.95 1.02 12.94
CA GLU A 26 9.40 0.74 13.00
C GLU A 26 10.23 1.87 12.37
N LEU A 27 9.81 2.39 11.22
CA LEU A 27 10.45 3.53 10.57
C LEU A 27 10.41 4.77 11.47
N SER A 28 9.28 5.05 12.12
CA SER A 28 9.15 6.20 13.03
C SER A 28 10.07 6.07 14.26
N GLU A 29 10.23 4.87 14.81
CA GLU A 29 11.15 4.59 15.92
C GLU A 29 12.61 4.75 15.50
N LEU A 30 12.98 4.11 14.39
CA LEU A 30 14.31 4.14 13.82
C LEU A 30 14.76 5.58 13.53
N VAL A 31 13.89 6.41 12.95
CA VAL A 31 14.27 7.79 12.67
C VAL A 31 14.36 8.64 13.94
N THR A 32 13.49 8.40 14.92
CA THR A 32 13.59 9.07 16.22
C THR A 32 14.93 8.76 16.89
N GLU A 33 15.39 7.51 16.78
CA GLU A 33 16.69 7.07 17.27
C GLU A 33 17.85 7.75 16.54
N VAL A 34 17.83 7.77 15.20
CA VAL A 34 18.87 8.43 14.38
C VAL A 34 18.97 9.93 14.70
N LEU A 35 17.84 10.61 14.89
CA LEU A 35 17.83 12.03 15.25
C LEU A 35 18.42 12.30 16.63
N ARG A 36 18.10 11.45 17.61
CA ARG A 36 18.62 11.55 18.98
C ARG A 36 20.09 11.20 19.06
N ASN A 37 20.53 10.25 18.24
CA ASN A 37 21.88 9.72 18.31
C ASN A 37 22.54 9.77 16.94
N ARG A 38 23.02 10.97 16.56
CA ARG A 38 23.67 11.26 15.28
C ARG A 38 24.89 10.37 14.95
N GLN A 39 25.37 9.58 15.90
CA GLN A 39 26.44 8.60 15.71
C GLN A 39 25.93 7.22 15.26
N ASN A 40 24.64 6.91 15.40
CA ASN A 40 24.06 5.65 14.90
C ASN A 40 23.64 5.77 13.42
N LEU A 41 24.61 6.11 12.57
CA LEU A 41 24.39 6.22 11.12
C LEU A 41 24.04 4.88 10.48
N ASN A 42 24.43 3.75 11.09
CA ASN A 42 24.06 2.39 10.67
C ASN A 42 22.54 2.19 10.58
N SER A 43 21.76 2.82 11.46
CA SER A 43 20.30 2.78 11.41
C SER A 43 19.72 3.45 10.16
N LEU A 44 20.41 4.42 9.53
CA LEU A 44 19.96 5.05 8.27
C LEU A 44 19.86 4.08 7.10
N ILE A 45 20.65 3.00 7.12
CA ILE A 45 20.62 1.95 6.09
C ILE A 45 19.23 1.34 5.97
N HIS A 46 18.43 1.36 7.05
CA HIS A 46 17.11 0.73 7.08
C HIS A 46 15.96 1.69 6.78
N VAL A 47 16.18 3.01 6.81
CA VAL A 47 15.12 4.01 6.63
C VAL A 47 14.51 3.93 5.23
N ILE A 48 15.32 4.01 4.18
CA ILE A 48 14.81 3.98 2.78
C ILE A 48 14.13 2.64 2.44
N PRO A 49 14.72 1.46 2.74
CA PRO A 49 14.05 0.18 2.50
C PRO A 49 12.72 0.03 3.23
N LEU A 50 12.64 0.45 4.50
CA LEU A 50 11.40 0.38 5.30
C LEU A 50 10.33 1.33 4.73
N THR A 51 10.71 2.54 4.32
CA THR A 51 9.80 3.47 3.63
C THR A 51 9.23 2.84 2.37
N PHE A 52 10.08 2.25 1.53
CA PHE A 52 9.64 1.60 0.28
C PHE A 52 8.69 0.44 0.56
N ALA A 53 9.06 -0.43 1.50
CA ALA A 53 8.24 -1.58 1.87
C ALA A 53 6.88 -1.14 2.46
N SER A 54 6.85 -0.08 3.27
CA SER A 54 5.61 0.44 3.84
C SER A 54 4.67 0.99 2.76
N ILE A 55 5.17 1.82 1.83
CA ILE A 55 4.39 2.35 0.68
C ILE A 55 3.84 1.20 -0.18
N PHE A 56 4.70 0.22 -0.48
CA PHE A 56 4.32 -0.95 -1.27
C PHE A 56 3.15 -1.70 -0.61
N ASN A 57 3.28 -2.00 0.68
CA ASN A 57 2.29 -2.76 1.42
C ASN A 57 0.97 -1.97 1.54
N ALA A 58 1.03 -0.66 1.81
CA ALA A 58 -0.16 0.19 1.88
C ALA A 58 -0.92 0.24 0.55
N ARG A 59 -0.20 0.48 -0.54
CA ARG A 59 -0.75 0.51 -1.90
C ARG A 59 -1.37 -0.83 -2.29
N HIS A 60 -0.65 -1.92 -2.06
CA HIS A 60 -1.13 -3.25 -2.43
C HIS A 60 -2.32 -3.67 -1.57
N GLY A 61 -2.31 -3.35 -0.27
CA GLY A 61 -3.48 -3.51 0.60
C GLY A 61 -4.70 -2.76 0.07
N LEU A 62 -4.53 -1.51 -0.37
CA LEU A 62 -5.61 -0.74 -1.00
C LEU A 62 -6.11 -1.39 -2.31
N GLU A 63 -5.21 -1.85 -3.18
CA GLU A 63 -5.57 -2.57 -4.42
C GLU A 63 -6.43 -3.82 -4.12
N LEU A 64 -5.99 -4.61 -3.14
CA LEU A 64 -6.67 -5.81 -2.69
C LEU A 64 -8.02 -5.50 -2.04
N SER A 65 -8.13 -4.38 -1.30
CA SER A 65 -9.41 -3.90 -0.76
C SER A 65 -10.40 -3.60 -1.88
N LEU A 66 -10.00 -2.87 -2.92
CA LEU A 66 -10.89 -2.55 -4.05
C LEU A 66 -11.35 -3.82 -4.77
N LYS A 67 -10.43 -4.75 -5.03
CA LYS A 67 -10.74 -6.06 -5.63
C LYS A 67 -11.67 -6.88 -4.74
N SER A 68 -11.45 -6.85 -3.43
CA SER A 68 -12.32 -7.53 -2.45
C SER A 68 -13.74 -6.98 -2.53
N LEU A 69 -13.93 -5.66 -2.64
CA LEU A 69 -15.26 -5.06 -2.77
C LEU A 69 -15.98 -5.56 -4.03
N MET A 70 -15.28 -5.68 -5.16
CA MET A 70 -15.85 -6.21 -6.40
C MET A 70 -16.25 -7.68 -6.27
N VAL A 71 -15.42 -8.49 -5.59
CA VAL A 71 -15.73 -9.90 -5.36
C VAL A 71 -16.92 -10.06 -4.40
N ILE A 72 -16.99 -9.26 -3.34
CA ILE A 72 -18.10 -9.25 -2.38
C ILE A 72 -19.41 -8.84 -3.06
N GLN A 73 -19.39 -7.83 -3.93
CA GLN A 73 -20.57 -7.38 -4.67
C GLN A 73 -20.96 -8.33 -5.81
N GLY A 74 -20.00 -9.10 -6.33
CA GLY A 74 -20.27 -10.21 -7.23
C GLY A 74 -20.92 -11.38 -6.50
N ASP A 75 -21.03 -12.52 -7.19
CA ASP A 75 -21.50 -13.78 -6.62
C ASP A 75 -20.53 -14.42 -5.60
N GLY A 76 -19.47 -13.69 -5.20
CA GLY A 76 -18.45 -14.15 -4.27
C GLY A 76 -17.55 -15.28 -4.80
N SER A 77 -17.67 -15.69 -6.06
CA SER A 77 -16.96 -16.87 -6.56
C SER A 77 -15.54 -16.56 -7.03
N SER A 78 -15.35 -15.46 -7.77
CA SER A 78 -14.06 -15.10 -8.36
C SER A 78 -13.98 -13.64 -8.83
N LEU A 79 -12.75 -13.11 -8.91
CA LEU A 79 -12.48 -11.79 -9.47
C LEU A 79 -12.49 -11.87 -11.01
N LYS A 80 -13.45 -11.19 -11.66
CA LYS A 80 -13.54 -11.11 -13.13
C LYS A 80 -12.23 -10.60 -13.74
N SER A 81 -11.84 -11.11 -14.90
CA SER A 81 -10.56 -10.82 -15.57
C SER A 81 -10.29 -9.32 -15.77
N LYS A 82 -11.31 -8.54 -16.13
CA LYS A 82 -11.22 -7.07 -16.29
C LYS A 82 -10.77 -6.33 -15.02
N TYR A 83 -11.01 -6.91 -13.84
CA TYR A 83 -10.62 -6.34 -12.55
C TYR A 83 -9.23 -6.82 -12.11
N GLN A 84 -8.58 -7.71 -12.88
CA GLN A 84 -7.21 -8.18 -12.62
C GLN A 84 -6.18 -7.18 -13.17
N ILE A 85 -6.38 -5.91 -12.83
CA ILE A 85 -5.48 -4.80 -13.16
C ILE A 85 -4.85 -4.25 -11.88
N HIS A 86 -3.81 -3.43 -12.01
CA HIS A 86 -3.12 -2.80 -10.88
C HIS A 86 -3.40 -1.30 -10.77
N ASP A 87 -4.23 -0.76 -11.65
CA ASP A 87 -4.60 0.66 -11.66
C ASP A 87 -5.70 0.91 -10.62
N LEU A 88 -5.33 1.56 -9.50
CA LEU A 88 -6.23 1.85 -8.39
C LEU A 88 -7.36 2.79 -8.82
N ALA A 89 -7.05 3.81 -9.62
CA ALA A 89 -8.05 4.76 -10.09
C ALA A 89 -9.08 4.05 -10.97
N LYS A 90 -8.64 3.18 -11.88
CA LYS A 90 -9.54 2.40 -12.73
C LYS A 90 -10.35 1.38 -11.93
N LEU A 91 -9.74 0.72 -10.94
CA LEU A 91 -10.45 -0.18 -10.04
C LEU A 91 -11.54 0.57 -9.26
N PHE A 92 -11.23 1.76 -8.73
CA PHE A 92 -12.23 2.56 -8.03
C PHE A 92 -13.34 3.05 -8.97
N GLU A 93 -13.00 3.45 -10.20
CA GLU A 93 -13.98 3.86 -11.22
C GLU A 93 -15.02 2.76 -11.51
N PHE A 94 -14.60 1.49 -11.56
CA PHE A 94 -15.53 0.36 -11.72
C PHE A 94 -16.57 0.28 -10.60
N LEU A 95 -16.15 0.54 -9.36
CA LEU A 95 -17.03 0.58 -8.19
C LEU A 95 -17.93 1.82 -8.20
N GLU A 96 -17.41 2.98 -8.62
CA GLU A 96 -18.20 4.21 -8.72
C GLU A 96 -19.31 4.11 -9.77
N LYS A 97 -19.00 3.50 -10.93
CA LYS A 97 -19.95 3.38 -12.05
C LYS A 97 -20.93 2.22 -11.90
N GLY A 98 -20.65 1.25 -11.04
CA GLY A 98 -21.46 0.04 -10.92
C GLY A 98 -21.29 -0.87 -12.15
N GLU A 99 -20.06 -1.00 -12.64
CA GLU A 99 -19.80 -1.70 -13.90
C GLU A 99 -20.05 -3.22 -13.79
N ASP A 100 -20.61 -3.84 -14.84
CA ASP A 100 -20.98 -5.27 -14.90
C ASP A 100 -21.90 -5.76 -13.77
N GLY A 101 -22.90 -4.96 -13.42
CA GLY A 101 -23.91 -5.32 -12.42
C GLY A 101 -23.46 -5.12 -10.98
N LEU A 102 -22.27 -4.52 -10.76
CA LEU A 102 -21.90 -3.99 -9.46
C LEU A 102 -22.89 -2.88 -9.05
N VAL A 103 -23.14 -2.75 -7.76
CA VAL A 103 -23.91 -1.62 -7.24
C VAL A 103 -22.95 -0.44 -7.11
N GLN A 104 -23.39 0.73 -7.58
CA GLN A 104 -22.61 1.95 -7.44
C GLN A 104 -22.27 2.18 -5.97
N ILE A 105 -20.99 2.26 -5.63
CA ILE A 105 -20.55 2.28 -4.23
C ILE A 105 -21.13 3.48 -3.44
N HIS A 106 -21.42 4.58 -4.13
CA HIS A 106 -22.05 5.78 -3.57
C HIS A 106 -23.56 5.65 -3.33
N SER A 107 -24.23 4.68 -3.96
CA SER A 107 -25.68 4.44 -3.81
C SER A 107 -26.02 3.40 -2.75
N ILE A 108 -25.02 2.73 -2.17
CA ILE A 108 -25.21 1.79 -1.07
C ILE A 108 -25.63 2.58 0.17
N PRO A 109 -26.86 2.37 0.70
CA PRO A 109 -27.32 3.08 1.89
C PRO A 109 -26.51 2.62 3.10
N SER A 110 -26.03 3.55 3.93
CA SER A 110 -25.44 3.19 5.21
C SER A 110 -26.56 2.67 6.11
N GLN A 111 -26.53 1.37 6.40
CA GLN A 111 -27.50 0.74 7.31
C GLN A 111 -27.00 0.68 8.75
N LEU A 112 -25.78 1.15 8.97
CA LEU A 112 -25.26 1.51 10.28
C LEU A 112 -25.52 3.01 10.42
N ASP A 113 -26.19 3.42 11.50
CA ASP A 113 -26.68 4.78 11.81
C ASP A 113 -25.60 5.87 11.89
N GLU A 114 -24.41 5.65 11.34
CA GLU A 114 -23.28 6.55 11.48
C GLU A 114 -22.87 7.12 10.12
N MET A 115 -22.75 8.45 10.09
CA MET A 115 -22.20 9.29 9.02
C MET A 115 -20.85 8.82 8.44
N ASN A 116 -20.20 7.84 9.07
CA ASN A 116 -18.87 7.31 8.76
C ASN A 116 -18.74 6.73 7.34
N TYR A 117 -19.76 6.06 6.78
CA TYR A 117 -19.60 5.42 5.45
C TYR A 117 -19.30 6.43 4.33
N LYS A 118 -19.99 7.57 4.30
CA LYS A 118 -19.78 8.60 3.27
C LYS A 118 -18.42 9.29 3.43
N GLU A 119 -18.04 9.58 4.67
CA GLU A 119 -16.74 10.17 5.00
C GLU A 119 -15.59 9.21 4.67
N ASP A 120 -15.77 7.92 4.95
CA ASP A 120 -14.78 6.87 4.65
C ASP A 120 -14.66 6.60 3.17
N LEU A 121 -15.76 6.69 2.43
CA LEU A 121 -15.75 6.58 0.98
C LEU A 121 -15.07 7.80 0.33
N ALA A 122 -15.28 9.00 0.87
CA ALA A 122 -14.54 10.19 0.45
C ALA A 122 -13.04 10.06 0.76
N THR A 123 -12.70 9.51 1.93
CA THR A 123 -11.31 9.25 2.32
C THR A 123 -10.68 8.18 1.45
N LEU A 124 -11.41 7.10 1.13
CA LEU A 124 -10.99 6.06 0.19
C LEU A 124 -10.64 6.66 -1.17
N LYS A 125 -11.49 7.55 -1.71
CA LYS A 125 -11.24 8.24 -2.98
C LYS A 125 -9.96 9.07 -2.94
N ARG A 126 -9.71 9.81 -1.87
CA ARG A 126 -8.46 10.55 -1.67
C ARG A 126 -7.25 9.62 -1.62
N MET A 127 -7.34 8.52 -0.87
CA MET A 127 -6.27 7.52 -0.78
C MET A 127 -6.00 6.83 -2.11
N VAL A 128 -7.03 6.51 -2.90
CA VAL A 128 -6.88 6.00 -4.26
C VAL A 128 -6.10 6.98 -5.13
N ALA A 129 -6.47 8.26 -5.13
CA ALA A 129 -5.77 9.28 -5.92
C ALA A 129 -4.30 9.42 -5.50
N LYS A 130 -4.04 9.44 -4.18
CA LYS A 130 -2.69 9.53 -3.61
C LYS A 130 -1.84 8.30 -3.97
N TYR A 131 -2.35 7.10 -3.70
CA TYR A 131 -1.61 5.85 -3.90
C TYR A 131 -1.57 5.36 -5.34
N GLN A 132 -2.43 5.89 -6.23
CA GLN A 132 -2.28 5.72 -7.68
C GLN A 132 -0.99 6.36 -8.17
N GLY A 133 -0.62 7.52 -7.58
CA GLY A 133 0.66 8.19 -7.84
C GLY A 133 1.83 7.24 -7.59
N TYR A 134 1.79 6.48 -6.49
CA TYR A 134 2.74 5.43 -6.14
C TYR A 134 2.59 4.17 -7.02
N SER A 135 2.68 4.26 -8.35
CA SER A 135 2.76 3.07 -9.22
C SER A 135 4.13 2.38 -9.08
N PHE A 136 4.27 1.08 -9.34
CA PHE A 136 5.58 0.41 -9.27
C PHE A 136 6.67 1.07 -10.13
N ARG A 137 6.29 1.76 -11.22
CA ARG A 137 7.20 2.55 -12.07
C ARG A 137 7.51 3.93 -11.50
N ASN A 138 6.63 4.45 -10.64
CA ASN A 138 6.69 5.81 -10.10
C ASN A 138 7.00 5.87 -8.60
N ILE A 139 6.95 4.78 -7.82
CA ILE A 139 7.43 4.74 -6.44
C ILE A 139 8.89 5.23 -6.38
N PRO A 140 9.75 4.87 -7.36
CA PRO A 140 11.05 5.51 -7.54
C PRO A 140 11.06 7.03 -7.80
N SER A 141 9.95 7.68 -8.12
CA SER A 141 9.92 9.14 -8.36
C SER A 141 9.58 9.96 -7.11
N PHE A 142 9.05 9.32 -6.06
CA PHE A 142 8.73 9.99 -4.78
C PHE A 142 9.88 9.98 -3.78
N ILE A 143 10.81 9.06 -3.96
CA ILE A 143 12.13 9.12 -3.36
C ILE A 143 13.02 9.67 -4.49
N ASN A 144 13.75 10.75 -4.29
CA ASN A 144 14.46 11.41 -5.39
C ASN A 144 15.54 10.48 -6.01
N PHE A 145 15.18 9.77 -7.08
CA PHE A 145 16.06 8.75 -7.65
C PHE A 145 17.26 9.32 -8.41
N GLU A 146 17.24 10.60 -8.80
CA GLU A 146 18.43 11.28 -9.32
C GLU A 146 19.52 11.39 -8.24
N GLU A 147 19.11 11.43 -6.97
CA GLU A 147 20.02 11.42 -5.84
C GLU A 147 20.36 10.00 -5.38
N ILE A 148 19.46 9.01 -5.54
CA ILE A 148 19.72 7.59 -5.21
C ILE A 148 20.81 7.01 -6.11
N SER A 149 21.96 6.73 -5.49
CA SER A 149 23.09 6.09 -6.13
C SER A 149 22.89 4.56 -6.24
N LYS A 150 23.73 3.92 -7.04
CA LYS A 150 23.82 2.45 -7.10
C LYS A 150 24.14 1.79 -5.75
N VAL A 151 24.74 2.53 -4.80
CA VAL A 151 25.01 2.08 -3.42
C VAL A 151 23.73 2.03 -2.60
N ASP A 152 22.83 2.98 -2.83
CA ASP A 152 21.54 3.02 -2.15
C ASP A 152 20.65 1.88 -2.55
N LEU A 153 20.62 1.60 -3.85
CA LEU A 153 20.00 0.42 -4.37
C LEU A 153 20.62 -0.80 -3.68
N LYS A 154 21.96 -0.98 -3.70
CA LYS A 154 22.70 -2.09 -3.05
C LYS A 154 22.26 -2.37 -1.60
N ASN A 155 22.10 -1.32 -0.81
CA ASN A 155 21.70 -1.43 0.60
C ASN A 155 20.21 -1.77 0.78
N MET A 156 19.34 -1.41 -0.18
CA MET A 156 17.96 -1.92 -0.24
C MET A 156 17.91 -3.44 -0.52
N PHE A 157 18.90 -4.02 -1.21
CA PHE A 157 18.96 -5.47 -1.48
C PHE A 157 19.34 -6.32 -0.25
N PHE A 158 20.01 -5.76 0.76
CA PHE A 158 20.58 -6.55 1.87
C PHE A 158 19.55 -7.12 2.86
N ARG A 159 18.27 -6.75 2.77
CA ARG A 159 17.22 -7.17 3.73
C ARG A 159 16.01 -7.90 3.15
N PHE A 160 16.04 -8.34 1.88
CA PHE A 160 15.14 -9.40 1.43
C PHE A 160 15.92 -10.72 1.40
N PRO A 161 15.91 -11.52 2.48
CA PRO A 161 16.78 -12.70 2.62
C PRO A 161 16.39 -13.86 1.69
N ASP A 162 15.34 -13.73 0.88
CA ASP A 162 14.94 -14.77 -0.05
C ASP A 162 14.37 -14.19 -1.35
N GLU A 163 15.21 -14.17 -2.38
CA GLU A 163 14.91 -13.75 -3.75
C GLU A 163 13.73 -14.52 -4.37
N SER A 164 13.38 -15.69 -3.82
CA SER A 164 12.24 -16.51 -4.26
C SER A 164 10.87 -16.00 -3.78
N SER A 165 10.85 -15.15 -2.75
CA SER A 165 9.64 -14.58 -2.15
C SER A 165 9.31 -13.16 -2.62
N ILE A 166 10.21 -12.58 -3.42
CA ILE A 166 10.07 -11.27 -4.02
C ILE A 166 9.11 -11.34 -5.23
N SER A 167 8.01 -10.58 -5.21
CA SER A 167 7.07 -10.53 -6.35
C SER A 167 7.75 -10.05 -7.63
N GLU A 168 7.29 -10.47 -8.81
CA GLU A 168 7.90 -10.14 -10.10
C GLU A 168 8.00 -8.63 -10.39
N SER A 169 7.08 -7.83 -9.84
CA SER A 169 7.13 -6.36 -9.92
C SER A 169 8.20 -5.74 -9.01
N VAL A 170 8.48 -6.41 -7.89
CA VAL A 170 9.55 -6.07 -6.96
C VAL A 170 10.84 -6.53 -7.65
N ARG A 171 10.97 -7.80 -8.10
CA ARG A 171 12.08 -8.35 -8.91
C ARG A 171 12.45 -7.51 -10.13
N TYR A 172 11.49 -6.99 -10.90
CA TYR A 172 11.74 -6.12 -12.05
C TYR A 172 12.41 -4.79 -11.65
N LEU A 173 12.17 -4.29 -10.42
CA LEU A 173 12.91 -3.17 -9.86
C LEU A 173 14.34 -3.57 -9.38
N PHE A 174 14.60 -4.86 -9.18
CA PHE A 174 15.87 -5.42 -8.67
C PHE A 174 16.78 -6.02 -9.77
N ASP A 175 16.24 -6.54 -10.88
CA ASP A 175 16.98 -7.34 -11.88
C ASP A 175 17.82 -6.52 -12.88
N GLU A 176 17.50 -5.25 -13.14
CA GLU A 176 18.12 -4.55 -14.28
C GLU A 176 19.49 -3.88 -14.01
N ARG A 177 20.04 -3.85 -12.78
CA ARG A 177 21.21 -2.96 -12.49
C ARG A 177 22.28 -3.41 -11.48
N CYS A 178 22.44 -4.69 -11.15
CA CYS A 178 23.44 -5.08 -10.13
C CYS A 178 24.78 -5.58 -10.70
N ASN A 179 25.65 -4.64 -11.06
CA ASN A 179 27.11 -4.80 -11.06
C ASN A 179 27.74 -3.57 -10.35
N CYS A 180 27.55 -3.46 -9.03
CA CYS A 180 27.84 -2.22 -8.28
C CYS A 180 28.57 -2.50 -6.94
N HIS A 181 29.75 -1.90 -6.77
CA HIS A 181 30.45 -1.72 -5.48
C HIS A 181 30.08 -0.35 -4.89
N GLY A 182 30.06 -0.18 -3.56
CA GLY A 182 29.55 1.05 -2.94
C GLY A 182 30.04 1.32 -1.53
N ASP A 183 30.30 2.59 -1.23
CA ASP A 183 30.80 3.14 0.03
C ASP A 183 29.63 3.57 0.95
N ILE A 184 29.50 2.90 2.10
CA ILE A 184 28.40 3.05 3.05
C ILE A 184 28.39 4.44 3.70
N ASP A 185 29.54 5.06 3.90
CA ASP A 185 29.62 6.36 4.57
C ASP A 185 29.06 7.48 3.69
N ILE A 186 29.23 7.37 2.37
CA ILE A 186 28.66 8.29 1.38
C ILE A 186 27.13 8.15 1.33
N TYR A 187 26.62 6.91 1.35
CA TYR A 187 25.19 6.61 1.45
C TYR A 187 24.58 7.28 2.68
N MET A 188 25.20 7.08 3.85
CA MET A 188 24.69 7.60 5.12
C MET A 188 24.67 9.13 5.14
N LYS A 189 25.77 9.76 4.71
CA LYS A 189 25.90 11.22 4.73
C LYS A 189 24.87 11.91 3.83
N ARG A 190 24.62 11.38 2.63
CA ARG A 190 23.63 11.95 1.72
C ARG A 190 22.20 11.77 2.25
N ASN A 191 21.86 10.58 2.72
CA ASN A 191 20.51 10.30 3.21
C ASN A 191 20.20 10.99 4.54
N PHE A 192 21.22 11.41 5.30
CA PHE A 192 21.05 12.25 6.48
C PHE A 192 20.44 13.62 6.14
N GLU A 193 20.80 14.21 4.99
CA GLU A 193 20.24 15.50 4.54
C GLU A 193 18.77 15.38 4.13
N HIS A 194 18.35 14.22 3.63
CA HIS A 194 16.96 13.92 3.27
C HIS A 194 16.14 13.31 4.41
N LEU A 195 16.74 13.10 5.59
CA LEU A 195 16.13 12.41 6.71
C LEU A 195 14.82 13.08 7.15
N GLN A 196 14.77 14.42 7.16
CA GLN A 196 13.56 15.16 7.53
C GLN A 196 12.39 14.91 6.56
N ASN A 197 12.66 14.80 5.25
CA ASN A 197 11.62 14.51 4.28
C ASN A 197 11.12 13.07 4.42
N LEU A 198 12.04 12.12 4.68
CA LEU A 198 11.68 10.72 4.95
C LEU A 198 10.87 10.57 6.26
N ILE A 199 11.08 11.43 7.25
CA ILE A 199 10.27 11.50 8.48
C ILE A 199 8.83 11.87 8.16
N GLU A 200 8.63 12.98 7.47
CA GLU A 200 7.27 13.47 7.20
C GLU A 200 6.51 12.45 6.35
N LEU A 201 7.18 11.85 5.37
CA LEU A 201 6.62 10.75 4.59
C LEU A 201 6.27 9.52 5.47
N SER A 202 7.12 9.16 6.44
CA SER A 202 6.82 8.04 7.35
C SER A 202 5.57 8.27 8.21
N LYS A 203 5.41 9.49 8.74
CA LYS A 203 4.25 9.89 9.55
C LYS A 203 2.99 9.89 8.69
N GLU A 204 3.11 10.39 7.47
CA GLU A 204 2.04 10.43 6.49
C GLU A 204 1.57 9.00 6.15
N ILE A 205 2.49 8.08 5.80
CA ILE A 205 2.15 6.68 5.51
C ILE A 205 1.49 6.02 6.74
N ARG A 206 2.02 6.26 7.94
CA ARG A 206 1.44 5.74 9.19
C ARG A 206 -0.01 6.19 9.37
N SER A 207 -0.28 7.48 9.17
CA SER A 207 -1.62 8.03 9.25
C SER A 207 -2.53 7.41 8.19
N ASP A 208 -2.06 7.35 6.94
CA ASP A 208 -2.81 6.78 5.83
C ASP A 208 -3.18 5.32 6.06
N VAL A 209 -2.25 4.50 6.56
CA VAL A 209 -2.48 3.08 6.77
C VAL A 209 -3.55 2.86 7.84
N ARG A 210 -3.54 3.66 8.91
CA ARG A 210 -4.60 3.61 9.93
C ARG A 210 -5.96 3.94 9.33
N ASP A 211 -6.01 4.98 8.49
CA ASP A 211 -7.22 5.33 7.76
C ASP A 211 -7.64 4.20 6.81
N LEU A 212 -6.70 3.59 6.08
CA LEU A 212 -6.98 2.48 5.18
C LEU A 212 -7.51 1.23 5.89
N ILE A 213 -6.98 0.90 7.07
CA ILE A 213 -7.50 -0.20 7.91
C ILE A 213 -8.93 0.11 8.33
N ARG A 214 -9.18 1.31 8.85
CA ARG A 214 -10.50 1.77 9.27
C ARG A 214 -11.51 1.74 8.12
N ILE A 215 -11.14 2.30 6.97
CA ILE A 215 -11.95 2.34 5.73
C ILE A 215 -12.23 0.92 5.23
N LYS A 216 -11.23 0.04 5.21
CA LYS A 216 -11.41 -1.37 4.81
C LYS A 216 -12.51 -2.01 5.65
N ASP A 217 -12.49 -1.80 6.95
CA ASP A 217 -13.43 -2.43 7.86
C ASP A 217 -14.82 -1.78 7.74
N THR A 218 -14.94 -0.45 7.73
CA THR A 218 -16.23 0.24 7.58
C THR A 218 -16.87 -0.01 6.21
N VAL A 219 -16.16 0.27 5.12
CA VAL A 219 -16.67 0.16 3.74
C VAL A 219 -16.89 -1.31 3.40
N GLY A 220 -15.93 -2.18 3.73
CA GLY A 220 -16.05 -3.62 3.50
C GLY A 220 -17.26 -4.24 4.21
N THR A 221 -17.45 -3.92 5.49
CA THR A 221 -18.60 -4.42 6.27
C THR A 221 -19.93 -3.89 5.74
N THR A 222 -20.00 -2.60 5.40
CA THR A 222 -21.23 -1.99 4.86
C THR A 222 -21.64 -2.63 3.54
N VAL A 223 -20.68 -2.82 2.62
CA VAL A 223 -20.91 -3.48 1.33
C VAL A 223 -21.35 -4.93 1.53
N ALA A 224 -20.66 -5.69 2.40
CA ALA A 224 -21.01 -7.08 2.68
C ALA A 224 -22.42 -7.22 3.29
N ALA A 225 -22.79 -6.34 4.22
CA ALA A 225 -24.12 -6.34 4.83
C ALA A 225 -25.22 -6.04 3.79
N TYR A 226 -24.97 -5.07 2.90
CA TYR A 226 -25.90 -4.72 1.83
C TYR A 226 -26.13 -5.88 0.85
N VAL A 227 -25.05 -6.52 0.38
CA VAL A 227 -25.15 -7.67 -0.53
C VAL A 227 -25.87 -8.84 0.14
N SER A 228 -25.55 -9.14 1.40
CA SER A 228 -26.18 -10.24 2.15
C SER A 228 -27.70 -10.08 2.23
N LYS A 229 -28.19 -8.85 2.42
CA LYS A 229 -29.64 -8.58 2.42
C LYS A 229 -30.27 -8.77 1.04
N LYS A 230 -29.59 -8.36 -0.02
CA LYS A 230 -30.09 -8.52 -1.40
C LYS A 230 -30.14 -9.96 -1.90
N VAL A 231 -29.24 -10.83 -1.43
CA VAL A 231 -29.24 -12.26 -1.81
C VAL A 231 -30.25 -13.07 -0.98
N GLY A 232 -30.55 -12.62 0.24
CA GLY A 232 -31.52 -13.26 1.13
C GLY A 232 -32.97 -12.79 0.97
N SER A 233 -33.28 -11.93 -0.01
CA SER A 233 -34.64 -11.48 -0.37
C SER A 233 -35.02 -11.93 -1.77
#